data_AF-A0A8C4JPC1-F1
#
_entry.id   AF-A0A8C4JPC1-F1
#
_cell.length_a   1.000
_cell.length_b   1.000
_cell.length_c   1.000
_cell.angle_alpha   90.00
_cell.angle_beta   90.00
_cell.angle_gamma   90.00
#
_symmetry.space_group_name_H-M   'P 1'
#
loop_
_entity.id
_entity.type
_entity.pdbx_description
1 polymer ?
#
loop_
_entity_poly.entity_id
_entity_poly.type
_entity_poly.pdbx_seq_one_letter_code
_entity_poly.pdbx_strand_id
1 'polypeptide(L)'
;IVNHKMVEVRGTSRDHLVQHCCVRKRIVTPTLLLAFSKSPEQESRDISQAAERMEMSIQVLKQEVCQKRKRSLHPTDLLSADLLTTIANISGCLPYMLPPKCPNNCLANKYRLITGACNNREHPRWGASNTALARWLPPSYEDGLGQPRGWNPGALYNGVQLPLVREVTRKIIHASNEAVTEDNLYSDIIMAWGQYIDHDIAFTPQSTSRTTFLTGVECQRTCENQNPCFPIQIITVRDYIPKIIGPDAFNQYIGLYRGYDPTINPTVSNIFSTAAFRFGHATIQPIVKRLNAQYLDDPELPNLHLHEVFFSPWRLIKEGGLDPLLRGLLAHSAKRQVQDQLLNEELTEKLFVLSDNGSLDLASLNLQRGRDHGLPGYNDWREFCGLPKLETETDLNTVINNQQVTEKIMELYHNPNNIDVWLGGLVEDFLPGARTGPLFACIIGKQMKALRDGDRFWWENDNVFTEAQKHELRKHSLSRVICENTGISEVPVDAFQLGKFPEDFNHCDNIPGMNLEAWREIHEEVETCGTPKSVENGDFVYCSEFGKSTVIYSCQYGFQLQGEEQLTCTSKGWDFQAPLSTMSAGQCLKMKPCKKVIPEAYILRN
;
A
#
# COMPACT_ATOMS: atom_id res chain seq x y z
N ILE A 1 48.95 18.95 -21.28
CA ILE A 1 49.60 17.68 -20.88
C ILE A 1 48.94 17.23 -19.60
N VAL A 2 47.80 16.55 -19.72
CA VAL A 2 47.03 15.97 -18.61
C VAL A 2 46.68 14.56 -19.08
N ASN A 3 47.20 13.56 -18.37
CA ASN A 3 47.08 12.16 -18.73
C ASN A 3 45.66 11.66 -18.48
N HIS A 4 45.07 11.09 -19.54
CA HIS A 4 43.89 10.25 -19.49
C HIS A 4 44.15 8.99 -18.65
N LYS A 5 43.34 8.76 -17.62
CA LYS A 5 42.92 7.41 -17.21
C LYS A 5 41.40 7.41 -17.07
N MET A 6 40.73 6.93 -18.12
CA MET A 6 39.37 6.41 -18.01
C MET A 6 39.39 5.26 -17.02
N VAL A 7 38.62 5.37 -15.93
CA VAL A 7 38.20 4.21 -15.16
C VAL A 7 36.82 3.85 -15.70
N GLU A 8 36.78 2.79 -16.51
CA GLU A 8 35.56 2.07 -16.86
C GLU A 8 34.81 1.70 -15.57
N VAL A 9 33.64 2.31 -15.35
CA VAL A 9 32.66 1.82 -14.37
C VAL A 9 32.00 0.59 -14.98
N ARG A 10 32.62 -0.58 -14.80
CA ARG A 10 31.96 -1.86 -15.07
C ARG A 10 30.94 -2.12 -13.97
N GLY A 11 29.66 -1.93 -14.31
CA GLY A 11 28.55 -2.45 -13.51
C GLY A 11 28.60 -3.98 -13.52
N THR A 12 28.61 -4.60 -12.35
CA THR A 12 28.23 -6.01 -12.08
C THR A 12 28.56 -6.35 -10.62
N SER A 13 27.56 -6.37 -9.72
CA SER A 13 27.77 -6.88 -8.34
C SER A 13 26.62 -7.70 -7.74
N ARG A 14 25.54 -7.98 -8.50
CA ARG A 14 24.40 -8.78 -8.01
C ARG A 14 24.70 -10.28 -7.97
N ASP A 15 25.41 -10.81 -8.97
CA ASP A 15 25.78 -12.23 -8.99
C ASP A 15 26.91 -12.53 -8.00
N HIS A 16 27.85 -11.60 -7.85
CA HIS A 16 29.02 -11.86 -7.02
C HIS A 16 28.66 -12.08 -5.56
N LEU A 17 27.61 -11.46 -5.00
CA LEU A 17 27.23 -11.64 -3.60
C LEU A 17 26.41 -12.93 -3.38
N VAL A 18 25.44 -13.25 -4.24
CA VAL A 18 24.69 -14.52 -4.16
C VAL A 18 25.63 -15.71 -4.40
N GLN A 19 26.54 -15.58 -5.36
CA GLN A 19 27.59 -16.56 -5.62
C GLN A 19 28.65 -16.57 -4.51
N HIS A 20 28.96 -15.42 -3.88
CA HIS A 20 29.79 -15.42 -2.65
C HIS A 20 29.10 -16.09 -1.47
N CYS A 21 27.77 -15.95 -1.33
CA CYS A 21 26.95 -16.49 -0.25
C CYS A 21 26.77 -18.00 -0.37
N CYS A 22 26.63 -18.54 -1.59
CA CYS A 22 26.69 -19.98 -1.80
C CYS A 22 28.11 -20.56 -1.60
N VAL A 23 29.16 -19.77 -1.85
CA VAL A 23 30.56 -20.23 -1.75
C VAL A 23 31.18 -20.04 -0.36
N ARG A 24 30.70 -19.10 0.46
CA ARG A 24 31.15 -18.89 1.84
C ARG A 24 29.97 -18.97 2.79
N LYS A 25 29.91 -20.05 3.58
CA LYS A 25 29.00 -20.30 4.71
C LYS A 25 29.02 -19.14 5.74
N ARG A 26 28.45 -17.97 5.43
CA ARG A 26 28.20 -16.90 6.40
C ARG A 26 26.73 -16.90 6.75
N ILE A 27 26.45 -17.06 8.05
CA ILE A 27 25.12 -17.08 8.63
C ILE A 27 24.48 -15.70 8.42
N VAL A 28 23.37 -15.67 7.70
CA VAL A 28 22.50 -14.50 7.58
C VAL A 28 21.70 -14.41 8.88
N THR A 29 21.80 -13.30 9.61
CA THR A 29 20.92 -13.08 10.77
C THR A 29 19.49 -12.83 10.26
N PRO A 30 18.44 -13.26 10.98
CA PRO A 30 17.05 -13.00 10.60
C PRO A 30 16.78 -11.51 10.29
N THR A 31 17.41 -10.60 11.03
CA THR A 31 17.37 -9.16 10.85
C THR A 31 17.82 -8.71 9.45
N LEU A 32 18.90 -9.28 8.92
CA LEU A 32 19.42 -8.97 7.58
C LEU A 32 18.50 -9.49 6.46
N LEU A 33 17.86 -10.63 6.66
CA LEU A 33 16.88 -11.19 5.72
C LEU A 33 15.58 -10.35 5.66
N LEU A 34 15.19 -9.78 6.80
CA LEU A 34 14.01 -8.92 6.91
C LEU A 34 14.25 -7.51 6.37
N ALA A 35 15.43 -6.94 6.61
CA ALA A 35 15.84 -5.68 5.99
C ALA A 35 15.83 -5.76 4.44
N PHE A 36 16.19 -6.92 3.88
CA PHE A 36 16.08 -7.20 2.45
C PHE A 36 14.62 -7.13 1.95
N SER A 37 13.65 -7.68 2.69
CA SER A 37 12.22 -7.70 2.29
C SER A 37 11.55 -6.31 2.26
N LYS A 38 12.10 -5.32 2.97
CA LYS A 38 11.59 -3.94 3.00
C LYS A 38 12.29 -2.99 2.04
N SER A 39 13.21 -3.50 1.22
CA SER A 39 13.93 -2.68 0.24
C SER A 39 13.02 -2.36 -0.96
N PRO A 40 12.89 -1.09 -1.38
CA PRO A 40 12.16 -0.74 -2.59
C PRO A 40 12.72 -1.48 -3.81
N GLU A 41 11.91 -1.76 -4.82
CA GLU A 41 12.37 -2.39 -6.06
C GLU A 41 13.41 -1.52 -6.80
N GLN A 42 14.18 -2.13 -7.71
CA GLN A 42 15.23 -1.40 -8.44
C GLN A 42 14.65 -0.22 -9.22
N GLU A 43 13.52 -0.42 -9.91
CA GLU A 43 12.82 0.63 -10.64
C GLU A 43 12.40 1.79 -9.70
N SER A 44 11.81 1.48 -8.55
CA SER A 44 11.45 2.48 -7.54
C SER A 44 12.66 3.28 -7.04
N ARG A 45 13.81 2.61 -6.86
CA ARG A 45 15.07 3.29 -6.49
C ARG A 45 15.57 4.21 -7.60
N ASP A 46 15.54 3.76 -8.84
CA ASP A 46 16.02 4.55 -9.98
C ASP A 46 15.15 5.79 -10.20
N ILE A 47 13.83 5.65 -10.07
CA ILE A 47 12.87 6.76 -10.10
C ILE A 47 13.12 7.74 -8.94
N SER A 48 13.29 7.23 -7.72
CA SER A 48 13.55 8.06 -6.54
C SER A 48 14.85 8.86 -6.68
N GLN A 49 15.92 8.22 -7.15
CA GLN A 49 17.20 8.90 -7.40
C GLN A 49 17.11 9.95 -8.50
N ALA A 50 16.34 9.68 -9.56
CA ALA A 50 16.10 10.66 -10.61
C ALA A 50 15.35 11.87 -10.06
N ALA A 51 14.31 11.65 -9.25
CA ALA A 51 13.53 12.70 -8.61
C ALA A 51 14.40 13.55 -7.66
N GLU A 52 15.24 12.93 -6.83
CA GLU A 52 16.19 13.63 -5.95
C GLU A 52 17.15 14.53 -6.74
N ARG A 53 17.71 14.03 -7.87
CA ARG A 53 18.58 14.84 -8.74
C ARG A 53 17.83 16.03 -9.35
N MET A 54 16.58 15.82 -9.74
CA MET A 54 15.72 16.88 -10.29
C MET A 54 15.46 17.97 -9.25
N GLU A 55 15.05 17.57 -8.05
CA GLU A 55 14.77 18.48 -6.93
C GLU A 55 16.00 19.31 -6.54
N MET A 56 17.15 18.65 -6.35
CA MET A 56 18.42 19.33 -6.04
C MET A 56 18.81 20.34 -7.14
N SER A 57 18.62 19.97 -8.40
CA SER A 57 18.90 20.86 -9.54
C SER A 57 18.00 22.10 -9.53
N ILE A 58 16.71 21.93 -9.24
CA ILE A 58 15.74 23.04 -9.13
C ILE A 58 16.12 23.95 -7.96
N GLN A 59 16.49 23.37 -6.81
CA GLN A 59 16.85 24.12 -5.61
C GLN A 59 18.09 25.00 -5.84
N VAL A 60 19.14 24.45 -6.46
CA VAL A 60 20.36 25.21 -6.82
C VAL A 60 20.04 26.34 -7.80
N LEU A 61 19.24 26.08 -8.83
CA LEU A 61 18.84 27.10 -9.80
C LEU A 61 18.04 28.24 -9.14
N LYS A 62 17.14 27.93 -8.20
CA LYS A 62 16.41 28.95 -7.44
C LYS A 62 17.35 29.84 -6.63
N GLN A 63 18.33 29.25 -5.93
CA GLN A 63 19.31 30.04 -5.15
C GLN A 63 20.08 31.01 -6.06
N GLU A 64 20.56 30.54 -7.20
CA GLU A 64 21.28 31.37 -8.19
C GLU A 64 20.41 32.50 -8.76
N VAL A 65 19.15 32.22 -9.12
CA VAL A 65 18.27 33.25 -9.69
C VAL A 65 17.78 34.25 -8.63
N CYS A 66 17.48 33.80 -7.42
CA CYS A 66 17.12 34.68 -6.30
C CYS A 66 18.27 35.61 -5.90
N GLN A 67 19.51 35.11 -5.89
CA GLN A 67 20.70 35.94 -5.67
C GLN A 67 20.85 37.03 -6.75
N LYS A 68 20.54 36.71 -8.01
CA LYS A 68 20.59 37.68 -9.12
C LYS A 68 19.44 38.69 -9.14
N ARG A 69 18.22 38.30 -8.74
CA ARG A 69 17.02 39.16 -8.82
C ARG A 69 16.66 39.90 -7.53
N LYS A 70 17.35 39.67 -6.40
CA LYS A 70 17.10 40.29 -5.08
C LYS A 70 15.61 40.26 -4.64
N ARG A 71 14.84 39.25 -5.06
CA ARG A 71 13.44 39.04 -4.67
C ARG A 71 13.16 37.56 -4.50
N SER A 72 12.34 37.23 -3.50
CA SER A 72 11.72 35.91 -3.35
C SER A 72 10.54 35.83 -4.32
N LEU A 73 10.60 34.91 -5.29
CA LEU A 73 9.57 34.65 -6.29
C LEU A 73 9.19 33.16 -6.25
N HIS A 74 7.98 32.82 -6.69
CA HIS A 74 7.50 31.44 -6.73
C HIS A 74 8.29 30.61 -7.77
N PRO A 75 8.66 29.34 -7.50
CA PRO A 75 9.52 28.54 -8.37
C PRO A 75 8.99 28.30 -9.79
N THR A 76 7.67 28.12 -9.94
CA THR A 76 6.98 27.97 -11.23
C THR A 76 7.01 29.24 -12.07
N ASP A 77 7.24 30.40 -11.44
CA ASP A 77 7.31 31.70 -12.12
C ASP A 77 8.74 32.04 -12.58
N LEU A 78 9.72 31.23 -12.17
CA LEU A 78 11.16 31.45 -12.37
C LEU A 78 11.77 30.58 -13.46
N LEU A 79 11.26 29.36 -13.66
CA LEU A 79 11.80 28.38 -14.60
C LEU A 79 10.79 28.15 -15.73
N SER A 80 11.20 28.36 -16.99
CA SER A 80 10.33 28.05 -18.14
C SER A 80 10.06 26.54 -18.22
N ALA A 81 8.93 26.16 -18.84
CA ALA A 81 8.60 24.76 -19.09
C ALA A 81 9.73 24.01 -19.83
N ASP A 82 10.43 24.69 -20.74
CA ASP A 82 11.57 24.14 -21.48
C ASP A 82 12.76 23.82 -20.55
N LEU A 83 13.03 24.70 -19.58
CA LEU A 83 14.09 24.49 -18.61
C LEU A 83 13.74 23.33 -17.66
N LEU A 84 12.49 23.26 -17.19
CA LEU A 84 12.01 22.13 -16.39
C LEU A 84 12.09 20.80 -17.15
N THR A 85 11.75 20.80 -18.44
CA THR A 85 11.88 19.62 -19.31
C THR A 85 13.34 19.22 -19.49
N THR A 86 14.25 20.19 -19.63
CA THR A 86 15.69 19.94 -19.73
C THR A 86 16.23 19.34 -18.43
N ILE A 87 15.85 19.87 -17.27
CA ILE A 87 16.24 19.32 -15.97
C ILE A 87 15.67 17.90 -15.79
N ALA A 88 14.41 17.67 -16.16
CA ALA A 88 13.79 16.34 -16.11
C ALA A 88 14.54 15.33 -16.98
N ASN A 89 15.02 15.75 -18.16
CA ASN A 89 15.82 14.89 -19.03
C ASN A 89 17.19 14.56 -18.41
N ILE A 90 17.92 15.58 -17.95
CA ILE A 90 19.28 15.41 -17.39
C ILE A 90 19.26 14.62 -16.07
N SER A 91 18.24 14.82 -15.25
CA SER A 91 18.06 14.09 -13.99
C SER A 91 17.65 12.62 -14.19
N GLY A 92 17.19 12.26 -15.38
CA GLY A 92 16.65 10.92 -15.67
C GLY A 92 15.19 10.75 -15.30
N CYS A 93 14.46 11.81 -14.93
CA CYS A 93 13.02 11.75 -14.64
C CYS A 93 12.17 11.59 -15.91
N LEU A 94 12.59 12.17 -17.03
CA LEU A 94 11.77 12.27 -18.24
C LEU A 94 11.20 10.93 -18.75
N PRO A 95 11.97 9.82 -18.84
CA PRO A 95 11.41 8.53 -19.22
C PRO A 95 10.28 8.07 -18.30
N TYR A 96 10.43 8.34 -17.01
CA TYR A 96 9.43 8.05 -15.99
C TYR A 96 8.33 9.10 -15.89
N MET A 97 8.28 10.10 -16.76
CA MET A 97 7.18 11.07 -16.87
C MET A 97 6.30 10.84 -18.12
N LEU A 98 6.79 10.12 -19.14
CA LEU A 98 6.06 9.87 -20.39
C LEU A 98 5.01 8.76 -20.26
N PRO A 99 3.78 8.90 -20.79
CA PRO A 99 2.75 7.87 -20.68
C PRO A 99 3.21 6.55 -21.30
N PRO A 100 3.02 5.40 -20.62
CA PRO A 100 3.33 4.10 -21.20
C PRO A 100 2.41 3.81 -22.40
N LYS A 101 2.92 3.01 -23.35
CA LYS A 101 2.09 2.51 -24.45
C LYS A 101 1.18 1.40 -23.95
N CYS A 102 -0.13 1.59 -24.10
CA CYS A 102 -1.09 0.60 -23.65
C CYS A 102 -1.31 -0.52 -24.68
N PRO A 103 -1.17 -1.80 -24.30
CA PRO A 103 -1.52 -2.91 -25.16
C PRO A 103 -3.02 -2.89 -25.45
N ASN A 104 -3.38 -3.15 -26.71
CA ASN A 104 -4.76 -3.25 -27.18
C ASN A 104 -5.00 -4.65 -27.73
N ASN A 105 -4.93 -5.64 -26.85
CA ASN A 105 -5.20 -7.05 -27.11
C ASN A 105 -6.20 -7.56 -26.06
N CYS A 106 -6.73 -8.76 -26.26
CA CYS A 106 -7.74 -9.29 -25.36
C CYS A 106 -7.25 -9.47 -23.92
N LEU A 107 -6.01 -9.93 -23.70
CA LEU A 107 -5.48 -10.07 -22.33
C LEU A 107 -5.46 -8.73 -21.60
N ALA A 108 -5.08 -7.64 -22.27
CA ALA A 108 -5.10 -6.29 -21.72
C ALA A 108 -6.52 -5.73 -21.49
N ASN A 109 -7.53 -6.32 -22.11
CA ASN A 109 -8.95 -6.01 -21.86
C ASN A 109 -9.54 -6.85 -20.72
N LYS A 110 -9.08 -8.10 -20.54
CA LYS A 110 -9.55 -9.03 -19.49
C LYS A 110 -8.83 -8.85 -18.16
N TYR A 111 -7.55 -8.48 -18.17
CA TYR A 111 -6.70 -8.45 -16.97
C TYR A 111 -6.00 -7.11 -16.74
N ARG A 112 -5.74 -6.83 -15.47
CA ARG A 112 -4.96 -5.67 -15.00
C ARG A 112 -3.49 -5.88 -15.33
N LEU A 113 -2.78 -4.79 -15.65
CA LEU A 113 -1.31 -4.80 -15.60
C LEU A 113 -0.85 -4.77 -14.15
N ILE A 114 0.25 -5.46 -13.84
CA ILE A 114 0.86 -5.49 -12.50
C ILE A 114 1.17 -4.09 -11.98
N THR A 115 1.59 -3.19 -12.87
CA THR A 115 1.93 -1.80 -12.52
C THR A 115 0.71 -0.91 -12.30
N GLY A 116 -0.52 -1.39 -12.53
CA GLY A 116 -1.74 -0.58 -12.52
C GLY A 116 -1.89 0.36 -13.72
N ALA A 117 -0.86 0.50 -14.56
CA ALA A 117 -0.90 1.31 -15.77
C ALA A 117 -1.99 0.85 -16.74
N CYS A 118 -2.46 1.75 -17.59
CA CYS A 118 -3.47 1.49 -18.62
C CYS A 118 -4.83 1.01 -18.09
N ASN A 119 -5.09 1.14 -16.78
CA ASN A 119 -6.44 1.06 -16.24
C ASN A 119 -7.31 2.12 -16.92
N ASN A 120 -6.92 3.39 -16.78
CA ASN A 120 -7.46 4.48 -17.58
C ASN A 120 -6.75 4.53 -18.95
N ARG A 121 -7.50 4.51 -20.05
CA ARG A 121 -6.93 4.49 -21.41
C ARG A 121 -6.52 5.88 -21.91
N GLU A 122 -7.16 6.94 -21.43
CA GLU A 122 -6.85 8.34 -21.77
C GLU A 122 -5.71 8.89 -20.91
N HIS A 123 -5.65 8.44 -19.66
CA HIS A 123 -4.62 8.78 -18.69
C HIS A 123 -3.91 7.52 -18.15
N PRO A 124 -3.03 6.87 -18.95
CA PRO A 124 -2.43 5.56 -18.63
C PRO A 124 -1.65 5.43 -17.32
N ARG A 125 -1.38 6.55 -16.64
CA ARG A 125 -0.61 6.62 -15.38
C ARG A 125 -1.48 6.82 -14.15
N TRP A 126 -2.77 7.13 -14.30
CA TRP A 126 -3.65 7.31 -13.15
C TRP A 126 -3.81 5.97 -12.42
N GLY A 127 -3.50 5.97 -11.12
CA GLY A 127 -3.47 4.77 -10.29
C GLY A 127 -2.28 3.82 -10.52
N ALA A 128 -1.31 4.17 -11.39
CA ALA A 128 -0.14 3.32 -11.62
C ALA A 128 0.87 3.43 -10.47
N SER A 129 1.56 2.32 -10.17
CA SER A 129 2.64 2.30 -9.18
C SER A 129 3.83 3.17 -9.60
N ASN A 130 4.66 3.56 -8.63
CA ASN A 130 5.81 4.46 -8.83
C ASN A 130 5.45 5.81 -9.48
N THR A 131 4.23 6.29 -9.25
CA THR A 131 3.80 7.64 -9.62
C THR A 131 3.64 8.52 -8.39
N ALA A 132 3.68 9.84 -8.57
CA ALA A 132 3.48 10.78 -7.47
C ALA A 132 2.06 10.67 -6.90
N LEU A 133 1.94 10.76 -5.57
CA LEU A 133 0.64 10.88 -4.91
C LEU A 133 -0.09 12.13 -5.41
N ALA A 134 -1.41 12.00 -5.61
CA ALA A 134 -2.23 13.13 -6.03
C ALA A 134 -2.28 14.21 -4.94
N ARG A 135 -2.29 15.48 -5.33
CA ARG A 135 -2.47 16.61 -4.41
C ARG A 135 -3.85 17.22 -4.63
N TRP A 136 -4.74 17.09 -3.65
CA TRP A 136 -6.07 17.72 -3.67
C TRP A 136 -6.06 19.18 -3.24
N LEU A 137 -5.06 19.57 -2.45
CA LEU A 137 -4.73 20.95 -2.12
C LEU A 137 -3.26 21.23 -2.48
N PRO A 138 -2.90 22.49 -2.79
CA PRO A 138 -1.51 22.89 -2.96
C PRO A 138 -0.65 22.51 -1.74
N PRO A 139 0.60 22.08 -1.93
CA PRO A 139 1.48 21.76 -0.81
C PRO A 139 1.83 23.00 0.02
N SER A 140 1.94 22.81 1.34
CA SER A 140 2.36 23.84 2.29
C SER A 140 3.78 23.55 2.80
N TYR A 141 4.77 24.12 2.11
CA TYR A 141 6.18 24.08 2.50
C TYR A 141 6.66 25.44 2.97
N GLU A 142 7.60 25.48 3.90
CA GLU A 142 8.14 26.71 4.49
C GLU A 142 8.81 27.61 3.43
N ASP A 143 9.45 26.99 2.43
CA ASP A 143 10.11 27.67 1.30
C ASP A 143 9.30 27.63 -0.01
N GLY A 144 8.08 27.10 0.05
CA GLY A 144 7.19 26.87 -1.09
C GLY A 144 7.64 25.75 -2.04
N LEU A 145 8.59 24.90 -1.67
CA LEU A 145 9.09 23.80 -2.51
C LEU A 145 9.12 22.44 -1.79
N GLY A 146 9.89 22.35 -0.73
CA GLY A 146 10.24 21.07 -0.12
C GLY A 146 10.79 21.17 1.30
N GLN A 147 11.08 22.37 1.81
CA GLN A 147 11.43 22.52 3.22
C GLN A 147 10.18 22.32 4.07
N PRO A 148 10.14 21.30 4.94
CA PRO A 148 8.98 21.02 5.77
C PRO A 148 8.71 22.18 6.71
N ARG A 149 7.44 22.31 7.12
CA ARG A 149 7.07 23.33 8.10
C ARG A 149 7.78 23.10 9.43
N GLY A 150 8.34 24.16 10.02
CA GLY A 150 9.10 24.09 11.28
C GLY A 150 10.56 23.70 11.10
N TRP A 151 11.08 23.75 9.86
CA TRP A 151 12.49 23.51 9.56
C TRP A 151 13.39 24.61 10.13
N ASN A 152 13.05 25.89 9.91
CA ASN A 152 13.80 27.01 10.43
C ASN A 152 13.27 27.43 11.82
N PRO A 153 14.13 27.51 12.87
CA PRO A 153 13.70 27.89 14.21
C PRO A 153 13.07 29.29 14.32
N GLY A 154 13.31 30.19 13.36
CA GLY A 154 12.74 31.53 13.34
C GLY A 154 11.42 31.67 12.57
N ALA A 155 10.96 30.61 11.89
CA ALA A 155 9.75 30.66 11.08
C ALA A 155 8.49 30.67 11.95
N LEU A 156 7.57 31.59 11.66
CA LEU A 156 6.31 31.75 12.37
C LEU A 156 5.14 31.36 11.46
N TYR A 157 4.18 30.66 12.06
CA TYR A 157 2.94 30.18 11.47
C TYR A 157 1.80 30.76 12.27
N ASN A 158 1.00 31.64 11.66
CA ASN A 158 -0.03 32.40 12.36
C ASN A 158 0.50 33.11 13.62
N GLY A 159 1.70 33.68 13.52
CA GLY A 159 2.36 34.46 14.58
C GLY A 159 3.16 33.66 15.61
N VAL A 160 3.18 32.32 15.54
CA VAL A 160 3.86 31.46 16.52
C VAL A 160 4.73 30.38 15.86
N GLN A 161 5.68 29.81 16.59
CA GLN A 161 6.44 28.64 16.11
C GLN A 161 5.58 27.38 16.21
N LEU A 162 5.81 26.40 15.33
CA LEU A 162 5.16 25.10 15.45
C LEU A 162 5.80 24.30 16.59
N PRO A 163 5.00 23.51 17.34
CA PRO A 163 5.52 22.70 18.42
C PRO A 163 6.40 21.56 17.87
N LEU A 164 7.36 21.13 18.68
CA LEU A 164 8.13 19.92 18.42
C LEU A 164 7.21 18.71 18.44
N VAL A 165 7.28 17.87 17.40
CA VAL A 165 6.38 16.71 17.24
C VAL A 165 6.42 15.76 18.45
N ARG A 166 7.58 15.62 19.10
CA ARG A 166 7.74 14.80 20.30
C ARG A 166 7.08 15.39 21.53
N GLU A 167 6.99 16.71 21.63
CA GLU A 167 6.26 17.37 22.71
C GLU A 167 4.76 17.17 22.55
N VAL A 168 4.26 17.28 21.31
CA VAL A 168 2.87 16.95 20.95
C VAL A 168 2.56 15.52 21.35
N THR A 169 3.42 14.54 21.01
CA THR A 169 3.20 13.16 21.44
C THR A 169 3.11 13.04 22.95
N ARG A 170 4.07 13.59 23.69
CA ARG A 170 4.14 13.44 25.15
C ARG A 170 2.97 14.08 25.89
N LYS A 171 2.48 15.23 25.43
CA LYS A 171 1.42 15.98 26.13
C LYS A 171 0.01 15.51 25.73
N ILE A 172 -0.19 15.11 24.47
CA ILE A 172 -1.52 14.87 23.90
C ILE A 172 -1.77 13.42 23.49
N ILE A 173 -0.79 12.75 22.84
CA ILE A 173 -1.06 11.51 22.10
C ILE A 173 -0.76 10.25 22.92
N HIS A 174 0.30 10.30 23.73
CA HIS A 174 0.79 9.15 24.48
C HIS A 174 -0.22 8.67 25.53
N ALA A 175 -0.38 7.34 25.60
CA ALA A 175 -1.12 6.63 26.63
C ALA A 175 -0.28 5.46 27.17
N SER A 176 -0.44 5.13 28.45
CA SER A 176 0.13 3.89 28.98
C SER A 176 -0.64 2.69 28.44
N ASN A 177 -0.02 1.50 28.46
CA ASN A 177 -0.66 0.28 27.97
C ASN A 177 -1.93 -0.07 28.76
N GLU A 178 -1.97 0.24 30.06
CA GLU A 178 -3.09 -0.03 30.97
C GLU A 178 -4.26 0.94 30.79
N ALA A 179 -4.00 2.11 30.20
CA ALA A 179 -5.02 3.13 29.98
C ALA A 179 -5.88 2.84 28.74
N VAL A 180 -5.46 1.90 27.86
CA VAL A 180 -6.10 1.65 26.58
C VAL A 180 -7.56 1.20 26.74
N THR A 181 -8.48 1.90 26.07
CA THR A 181 -9.89 1.52 26.02
C THR A 181 -10.17 0.52 24.90
N GLU A 182 -10.90 -0.55 25.24
CA GLU A 182 -11.35 -1.59 24.31
C GLU A 182 -12.54 -1.14 23.46
N ASP A 183 -12.58 -1.60 22.22
CA ASP A 183 -13.73 -1.46 21.34
C ASP A 183 -14.78 -2.54 21.64
N ASN A 184 -16.03 -2.12 21.84
CA ASN A 184 -17.12 -3.02 22.19
C ASN A 184 -17.91 -3.53 20.99
N LEU A 185 -17.61 -3.09 19.76
CA LEU A 185 -18.30 -3.50 18.54
C LEU A 185 -17.42 -4.28 17.59
N TYR A 186 -16.12 -4.00 17.56
CA TYR A 186 -15.21 -4.56 16.55
C TYR A 186 -14.10 -5.40 17.16
N SER A 187 -13.81 -6.51 16.50
CA SER A 187 -12.69 -7.39 16.81
C SER A 187 -11.37 -6.81 16.28
N ASP A 188 -10.24 -7.23 16.85
CA ASP A 188 -8.92 -6.69 16.54
C ASP A 188 -8.49 -6.92 15.08
N ILE A 189 -9.08 -7.90 14.38
CA ILE A 189 -8.85 -8.10 12.94
C ILE A 189 -9.21 -6.87 12.10
N ILE A 190 -10.09 -5.98 12.59
CA ILE A 190 -10.42 -4.73 11.88
C ILE A 190 -9.17 -3.85 11.71
N MET A 191 -8.29 -3.79 12.72
CA MET A 191 -7.05 -3.04 12.66
C MET A 191 -6.08 -3.68 11.67
N ALA A 192 -5.90 -5.01 11.75
CA ALA A 192 -5.02 -5.75 10.84
C ALA A 192 -5.46 -5.61 9.37
N TRP A 193 -6.76 -5.66 9.12
CA TRP A 193 -7.32 -5.44 7.79
C TRP A 193 -7.14 -4.01 7.29
N GLY A 194 -7.29 -3.02 8.18
CA GLY A 194 -6.98 -1.62 7.86
C GLY A 194 -5.53 -1.43 7.42
N GLN A 195 -4.58 -2.04 8.11
CA GLN A 195 -3.16 -2.02 7.72
C GLN A 195 -2.92 -2.76 6.40
N TYR A 196 -3.58 -3.89 6.17
CA TYR A 196 -3.50 -4.61 4.91
C TYR A 196 -3.96 -3.73 3.73
N ILE A 197 -5.08 -3.03 3.88
CA ILE A 197 -5.61 -2.10 2.88
C ILE A 197 -4.63 -0.93 2.64
N ASP A 198 -4.05 -0.36 3.69
CA ASP A 198 -3.10 0.75 3.57
C ASP A 198 -1.93 0.35 2.67
N HIS A 199 -1.37 -0.83 2.92
CA HIS A 199 -0.22 -1.35 2.18
C HIS A 199 -0.53 -1.77 0.74
N ASP A 200 -1.78 -2.17 0.45
CA ASP A 200 -2.25 -2.43 -0.92
C ASP A 200 -2.42 -1.12 -1.72
N ILE A 201 -2.93 -0.08 -1.06
CA ILE A 201 -3.25 1.19 -1.72
C ILE A 201 -2.00 2.08 -1.90
N ALA A 202 -1.12 2.16 -0.89
CA ALA A 202 0.00 3.09 -0.95
C ALA A 202 1.23 2.64 -0.17
N PHE A 203 2.40 2.96 -0.74
CA PHE A 203 3.68 2.87 -0.06
C PHE A 203 4.56 4.05 -0.48
N THR A 204 5.05 4.85 0.48
CA THR A 204 6.02 5.92 0.22
C THR A 204 7.41 5.46 0.66
N PRO A 205 8.35 5.20 -0.27
CA PRO A 205 9.72 4.82 0.07
C PRO A 205 10.47 5.99 0.72
N GLN A 206 11.43 5.69 1.59
CA GLN A 206 12.34 6.71 2.15
C GLN A 206 13.49 7.02 1.18
N SER A 207 14.00 8.27 1.22
CA SER A 207 15.18 8.69 0.44
C SER A 207 16.38 7.79 0.71
N THR A 208 17.11 7.46 -0.35
CA THR A 208 18.26 6.54 -0.30
C THR A 208 19.58 7.21 0.12
N SER A 209 19.58 8.54 0.34
CA SER A 209 20.77 9.35 0.57
C SER A 209 21.11 9.56 2.06
N ARG A 210 21.58 8.48 2.70
CA ARG A 210 22.58 8.44 3.80
C ARG A 210 22.80 6.97 4.14
N THR A 211 23.96 6.44 3.74
CA THR A 211 24.57 5.14 4.09
C THR A 211 23.63 4.03 4.56
N THR A 212 23.39 2.99 3.73
CA THR A 212 23.29 1.55 4.10
C THR A 212 22.56 0.66 3.05
N PHE A 213 23.36 -0.24 2.44
CA PHE A 213 23.16 -1.64 1.98
C PHE A 213 22.12 -2.13 0.92
N LEU A 214 22.73 -2.49 -0.23
CA LEU A 214 22.56 -3.58 -1.22
C LEU A 214 21.95 -4.91 -0.68
N THR A 215 21.18 -5.75 -1.39
CA THR A 215 20.76 -5.93 -2.80
C THR A 215 19.60 -6.93 -2.81
N GLY A 216 18.43 -6.61 -3.39
CA GLY A 216 17.26 -7.52 -3.52
C GLY A 216 16.74 -7.68 -4.96
N VAL A 217 16.07 -8.81 -5.24
CA VAL A 217 15.64 -9.32 -6.57
C VAL A 217 14.31 -8.67 -7.03
N GLU A 218 14.12 -8.57 -8.35
CA GLU A 218 13.01 -7.88 -9.05
C GLU A 218 11.71 -8.70 -9.08
N CYS A 219 10.58 -8.07 -8.70
CA CYS A 219 9.22 -8.63 -8.82
C CYS A 219 8.78 -8.87 -10.28
N GLN A 220 9.46 -8.25 -11.25
CA GLN A 220 9.21 -8.48 -12.68
C GLN A 220 9.78 -9.82 -13.22
N ARG A 221 10.35 -10.69 -12.37
CA ARG A 221 11.10 -11.89 -12.80
C ARG A 221 10.66 -13.23 -12.20
N THR A 222 9.49 -13.32 -11.58
CA THR A 222 9.01 -14.56 -10.94
C THR A 222 7.51 -14.77 -11.18
N CYS A 223 7.13 -16.00 -11.53
CA CYS A 223 5.73 -16.45 -11.62
C CYS A 223 5.31 -17.30 -10.42
N GLU A 224 6.07 -17.29 -9.32
CA GLU A 224 5.62 -17.87 -8.05
C GLU A 224 4.73 -16.86 -7.32
N ASN A 225 3.64 -17.34 -6.70
CA ASN A 225 2.78 -16.54 -5.82
C ASN A 225 3.63 -15.96 -4.67
N GLN A 226 4.03 -14.69 -4.78
CA GLN A 226 4.79 -14.01 -3.74
C GLN A 226 4.00 -12.84 -3.15
N ASN A 227 3.82 -12.93 -1.83
CA ASN A 227 3.40 -11.89 -0.91
C ASN A 227 4.28 -10.61 -1.14
N PRO A 228 3.74 -9.38 -1.23
CA PRO A 228 2.46 -8.91 -0.71
C PRO A 228 1.60 -8.12 -1.73
N CYS A 229 1.22 -8.70 -2.86
CA CYS A 229 0.37 -8.00 -3.84
C CYS A 229 -0.91 -8.80 -4.13
N PHE A 230 -1.99 -8.55 -3.38
CA PHE A 230 -3.32 -9.00 -3.75
C PHE A 230 -4.39 -7.99 -3.32
N PRO A 231 -5.00 -7.24 -4.26
CA PRO A 231 -6.03 -6.30 -3.88
C PRO A 231 -7.35 -7.00 -3.59
N ILE A 232 -7.80 -6.97 -2.33
CA ILE A 232 -9.11 -7.48 -1.93
C ILE A 232 -10.10 -6.32 -1.92
N GLN A 233 -10.75 -6.12 -3.06
CA GLN A 233 -11.65 -4.99 -3.28
C GLN A 233 -13.03 -5.17 -2.60
N ILE A 234 -13.56 -6.40 -2.58
CA ILE A 234 -14.93 -6.69 -2.10
C ILE A 234 -15.05 -6.44 -0.59
N ILE A 235 -14.24 -7.13 0.22
CA ILE A 235 -14.28 -7.03 1.69
C ILE A 235 -13.99 -5.59 2.14
N THR A 236 -13.07 -4.90 1.47
CA THR A 236 -12.67 -3.53 1.80
C THR A 236 -13.82 -2.52 1.67
N VAL A 237 -14.47 -2.42 0.51
CA VAL A 237 -15.52 -1.39 0.29
C VAL A 237 -16.87 -1.83 0.86
N ARG A 238 -17.18 -3.14 0.83
CA ARG A 238 -18.47 -3.67 1.31
C ARG A 238 -18.53 -3.80 2.83
N ASP A 239 -17.46 -4.30 3.47
CA ASP A 239 -17.51 -4.72 4.87
C ASP A 239 -16.73 -3.81 5.80
N TYR A 240 -15.56 -3.32 5.38
CA TYR A 240 -14.66 -2.52 6.22
C TYR A 240 -14.99 -1.02 6.20
N ILE A 241 -15.03 -0.37 5.03
CA ILE A 241 -15.20 1.10 4.95
C ILE A 241 -16.49 1.62 5.62
N PRO A 242 -17.68 0.99 5.46
CA PRO A 242 -18.88 1.44 6.17
C PRO A 242 -18.74 1.44 7.70
N LYS A 243 -17.93 0.52 8.27
CA LYS A 243 -17.64 0.46 9.71
C LYS A 243 -16.68 1.57 10.18
N ILE A 244 -15.82 2.04 9.28
CA ILE A 244 -14.82 3.07 9.57
C ILE A 244 -15.39 4.48 9.47
N ILE A 245 -16.12 4.80 8.40
CA ILE A 245 -16.65 6.16 8.17
C ILE A 245 -18.11 6.31 8.64
N GLY A 246 -18.78 5.20 8.93
CA GLY A 246 -20.19 5.17 9.31
C GLY A 246 -21.14 5.17 8.10
N PRO A 247 -22.40 4.75 8.30
CA PRO A 247 -23.37 4.55 7.22
C PRO A 247 -23.74 5.86 6.51
N ASP A 248 -23.90 6.97 7.26
CA ASP A 248 -24.30 8.26 6.69
C ASP A 248 -23.20 8.83 5.79
N ALA A 249 -21.96 8.84 6.27
CA ALA A 249 -20.81 9.27 5.47
C ALA A 249 -20.56 8.34 4.27
N PHE A 250 -20.77 7.03 4.42
CA PHE A 250 -20.68 6.09 3.31
C PHE A 250 -21.70 6.43 2.21
N ASN A 251 -22.95 6.66 2.58
CA ASN A 251 -24.01 7.03 1.63
C ASN A 251 -23.72 8.38 0.97
N GLN A 252 -23.21 9.36 1.73
CA GLN A 252 -22.88 10.69 1.23
C GLN A 252 -21.69 10.68 0.26
N TYR A 253 -20.58 10.04 0.65
CA TYR A 253 -19.31 10.18 -0.05
C TYR A 253 -19.02 9.07 -1.04
N ILE A 254 -19.57 7.87 -0.87
CA ILE A 254 -19.33 6.71 -1.74
C ILE A 254 -20.61 6.34 -2.49
N GLY A 255 -21.69 6.08 -1.76
CA GLY A 255 -23.01 5.72 -2.28
C GLY A 255 -23.02 4.44 -3.12
N LEU A 256 -24.13 4.20 -3.83
CA LEU A 256 -24.25 3.08 -4.76
C LEU A 256 -23.30 3.25 -5.95
N TYR A 257 -22.74 2.13 -6.42
CA TYR A 257 -21.93 2.11 -7.63
C TYR A 257 -22.79 2.36 -8.87
N ARG A 258 -22.31 3.19 -9.80
CA ARG A 258 -23.04 3.60 -11.02
C ARG A 258 -22.31 3.22 -12.32
N GLY A 259 -21.25 2.42 -12.23
CA GLY A 259 -20.37 2.10 -13.36
C GLY A 259 -19.05 2.87 -13.31
N TYR A 260 -18.11 2.43 -14.15
CA TYR A 260 -16.79 3.06 -14.32
C TYR A 260 -16.92 4.43 -15.00
N ASP A 261 -16.23 5.43 -14.45
CA ASP A 261 -16.13 6.78 -15.01
C ASP A 261 -14.67 7.09 -15.38
N PRO A 262 -14.31 7.15 -16.68
CA PRO A 262 -12.94 7.41 -17.12
C PRO A 262 -12.45 8.84 -16.81
N THR A 263 -13.32 9.76 -16.38
CA THR A 263 -12.93 11.12 -16.00
C THR A 263 -12.44 11.21 -14.55
N ILE A 264 -12.68 10.17 -13.75
CA ILE A 264 -12.25 10.11 -12.35
C ILE A 264 -10.78 9.69 -12.27
N ASN A 265 -10.01 10.41 -11.46
CA ASN A 265 -8.62 10.09 -11.17
C ASN A 265 -8.52 9.19 -9.91
N PRO A 266 -8.22 7.88 -10.06
CA PRO A 266 -8.07 6.97 -8.93
C PRO A 266 -6.72 7.10 -8.19
N THR A 267 -5.79 7.95 -8.63
CA THR A 267 -4.50 8.09 -7.96
C THR A 267 -4.69 8.44 -6.48
N VAL A 268 -3.99 7.70 -5.63
CA VAL A 268 -4.03 7.89 -4.18
C VAL A 268 -3.50 9.27 -3.82
N SER A 269 -4.28 10.00 -3.03
CA SER A 269 -3.93 11.34 -2.60
C SER A 269 -2.92 11.34 -1.46
N ASN A 270 -2.09 12.37 -1.43
CA ASN A 270 -1.07 12.55 -0.40
C ASN A 270 -1.70 12.64 1.00
N ILE A 271 -2.83 13.33 1.13
CA ILE A 271 -3.56 13.46 2.40
C ILE A 271 -4.10 12.12 2.90
N PHE A 272 -4.58 11.25 2.00
CA PHE A 272 -5.10 9.94 2.37
C PHE A 272 -4.00 9.06 2.95
N SER A 273 -2.91 8.84 2.21
CA SER A 273 -1.82 7.94 2.61
C SER A 273 -0.97 8.49 3.77
N THR A 274 -0.81 9.81 3.86
CA THR A 274 0.10 10.43 4.83
C THR A 274 -0.57 10.76 6.16
N ALA A 275 -1.90 10.96 6.17
CA ALA A 275 -2.62 11.30 7.38
C ALA A 275 -3.91 10.47 7.56
N ALA A 276 -4.90 10.63 6.68
CA ALA A 276 -6.26 10.16 6.99
C ALA A 276 -6.35 8.65 7.23
N PHE A 277 -5.70 7.82 6.41
CA PHE A 277 -5.75 6.36 6.56
C PHE A 277 -4.81 5.83 7.66
N ARG A 278 -3.91 6.68 8.17
CA ARG A 278 -3.08 6.39 9.36
C ARG A 278 -3.84 6.55 10.67
N PHE A 279 -5.15 6.79 10.64
CA PHE A 279 -6.00 6.72 11.83
C PHE A 279 -5.89 5.35 12.52
N GLY A 280 -5.65 4.28 11.73
CA GLY A 280 -5.49 2.92 12.23
C GLY A 280 -4.39 2.75 13.27
N HIS A 281 -3.37 3.62 13.30
CA HIS A 281 -2.35 3.60 14.36
C HIS A 281 -2.93 3.82 15.77
N ALA A 282 -4.03 4.56 15.88
CA ALA A 282 -4.73 4.76 17.15
C ALA A 282 -5.62 3.58 17.56
N THR A 283 -5.70 2.53 16.73
CA THR A 283 -6.52 1.32 16.93
C THR A 283 -5.68 0.07 17.22
N ILE A 284 -4.36 0.22 17.33
CA ILE A 284 -3.44 -0.89 17.57
C ILE A 284 -3.39 -1.23 19.07
N GLN A 285 -3.58 -2.52 19.38
CA GLN A 285 -3.42 -3.04 20.74
C GLN A 285 -1.95 -3.12 21.18
N PRO A 286 -1.65 -2.94 22.48
CA PRO A 286 -0.31 -3.12 23.00
C PRO A 286 0.08 -4.59 23.18
N ILE A 287 -0.89 -5.50 23.19
CA ILE A 287 -0.70 -6.94 23.40
C ILE A 287 -1.24 -7.71 22.19
N VAL A 288 -0.41 -8.60 21.65
CA VAL A 288 -0.80 -9.56 20.63
C VAL A 288 -1.33 -10.82 21.31
N LYS A 289 -2.60 -11.11 21.05
CA LYS A 289 -3.31 -12.25 21.63
C LYS A 289 -3.07 -13.53 20.85
N ARG A 290 -2.78 -14.62 21.57
CA ARG A 290 -2.60 -15.97 21.02
C ARG A 290 -3.50 -16.95 21.75
N LEU A 291 -4.48 -17.51 21.03
CA LEU A 291 -5.50 -18.36 21.63
C LEU A 291 -5.42 -19.80 21.11
N ASN A 292 -5.69 -20.76 22.00
CA ASN A 292 -5.78 -22.16 21.66
C ASN A 292 -7.06 -22.48 20.87
N ALA A 293 -7.28 -23.75 20.52
CA ALA A 293 -8.44 -24.19 19.73
C ALA A 293 -9.80 -23.95 20.41
N GLN A 294 -9.83 -23.69 21.72
CA GLN A 294 -11.04 -23.38 22.49
C GLN A 294 -11.20 -21.86 22.72
N TYR A 295 -10.43 -21.03 22.01
CA TYR A 295 -10.44 -19.57 22.16
C TYR A 295 -10.07 -19.09 23.57
N LEU A 296 -9.24 -19.86 24.29
CA LEU A 296 -8.69 -19.50 25.59
C LEU A 296 -7.20 -19.18 25.47
N ASP A 297 -6.68 -18.39 26.43
CA ASP A 297 -5.24 -18.13 26.54
C ASP A 297 -4.47 -19.47 26.59
N ASP A 298 -3.47 -19.60 25.73
CA ASP A 298 -2.66 -20.81 25.63
C ASP A 298 -1.45 -20.73 26.58
N PRO A 299 -1.32 -21.64 27.58
CA PRO A 299 -0.17 -21.66 28.48
C PRO A 299 1.17 -21.89 27.76
N GLU A 300 1.18 -22.55 26.61
CA GLU A 300 2.40 -22.82 25.82
C GLU A 300 2.73 -21.67 24.87
N LEU A 301 1.73 -20.86 24.50
CA LEU A 301 1.86 -19.71 23.60
C LEU A 301 1.32 -18.44 24.26
N PRO A 302 2.01 -17.88 25.28
CA PRO A 302 1.52 -16.74 26.05
C PRO A 302 1.30 -15.50 25.18
N ASN A 303 0.48 -14.56 25.63
CA ASN A 303 0.33 -13.27 24.96
C ASN A 303 1.67 -12.52 24.89
N LEU A 304 1.88 -11.75 23.82
CA LEU A 304 3.15 -11.04 23.56
C LEU A 304 2.94 -9.54 23.60
N HIS A 305 3.93 -8.80 24.06
CA HIS A 305 3.94 -7.35 23.86
C HIS A 305 4.21 -7.02 22.39
N LEU A 306 3.60 -5.94 21.89
CA LEU A 306 3.69 -5.58 20.49
C LEU A 306 5.15 -5.35 20.04
N HIS A 307 5.99 -4.75 20.88
CA HIS A 307 7.41 -4.54 20.55
C HIS A 307 8.20 -5.84 20.32
N GLU A 308 7.72 -6.97 20.87
CA GLU A 308 8.37 -8.29 20.75
C GLU A 308 8.04 -9.02 19.44
N VAL A 309 7.05 -8.52 18.68
CA VAL A 309 6.59 -9.15 17.44
C VAL A 309 6.99 -8.36 16.19
N PHE A 310 7.45 -7.12 16.33
CA PHE A 310 7.99 -6.36 15.20
C PHE A 310 9.11 -7.16 14.54
N PHE A 311 8.96 -7.43 13.24
CA PHE A 311 9.96 -8.15 12.44
C PHE A 311 10.36 -9.51 13.02
N SER A 312 9.40 -10.26 13.59
CA SER A 312 9.66 -11.56 14.20
C SER A 312 8.94 -12.72 13.47
N PRO A 313 9.20 -12.97 12.17
CA PRO A 313 8.52 -14.03 11.41
C PRO A 313 8.84 -15.43 11.95
N TRP A 314 9.93 -15.58 12.70
CA TRP A 314 10.31 -16.84 13.34
C TRP A 314 9.25 -17.30 14.35
N ARG A 315 8.46 -16.40 14.93
CA ARG A 315 7.34 -16.74 15.81
C ARG A 315 6.24 -17.49 15.05
N LEU A 316 5.93 -17.08 13.82
CA LEU A 316 4.99 -17.82 12.97
C LEU A 316 5.51 -19.23 12.66
N ILE A 317 6.80 -19.35 12.36
CA ILE A 317 7.40 -20.63 11.94
C ILE A 317 7.59 -21.59 13.13
N LYS A 318 7.89 -21.07 14.32
CA LYS A 318 8.33 -21.86 15.48
C LYS A 318 7.37 -21.86 16.67
N GLU A 319 6.41 -20.93 16.73
CA GLU A 319 5.53 -20.72 17.89
C GLU A 319 4.04 -20.83 17.48
N GLY A 320 3.65 -21.97 16.90
CA GLY A 320 2.24 -22.33 16.71
C GLY A 320 1.58 -21.90 15.39
N GLY A 321 2.32 -21.32 14.45
CA GLY A 321 1.75 -20.97 13.14
C GLY A 321 0.90 -19.70 13.18
N LEU A 322 -0.06 -19.62 12.25
CA LEU A 322 -0.95 -18.47 12.09
C LEU A 322 -2.23 -18.59 12.94
N ASP A 323 -2.73 -19.80 13.14
CA ASP A 323 -4.04 -20.05 13.76
C ASP A 323 -4.21 -19.39 15.14
N PRO A 324 -3.25 -19.48 16.09
CA PRO A 324 -3.42 -18.87 17.40
C PRO A 324 -3.57 -17.35 17.35
N LEU A 325 -2.88 -16.71 16.40
CA LEU A 325 -2.95 -15.26 16.19
C LEU A 325 -4.29 -14.86 15.56
N LEU A 326 -4.75 -15.61 14.56
CA LEU A 326 -6.06 -15.35 13.94
C LEU A 326 -7.21 -15.54 14.93
N ARG A 327 -7.16 -16.56 15.80
CA ARG A 327 -8.15 -16.69 16.88
C ARG A 327 -8.12 -15.48 17.81
N GLY A 328 -6.92 -14.99 18.18
CA GLY A 328 -6.75 -13.77 18.95
C GLY A 328 -7.39 -12.56 18.27
N LEU A 329 -7.12 -12.35 16.97
CA LEU A 329 -7.68 -11.25 16.18
C LEU A 329 -9.21 -11.33 16.03
N LEU A 330 -9.78 -12.53 15.97
CA LEU A 330 -11.22 -12.74 15.82
C LEU A 330 -12.00 -12.57 17.13
N ALA A 331 -11.43 -13.00 18.26
CA ALA A 331 -12.16 -13.09 19.53
C ALA A 331 -11.85 -11.96 20.53
N HIS A 332 -10.80 -11.17 20.29
CA HIS A 332 -10.51 -9.99 21.12
C HIS A 332 -10.94 -8.69 20.45
N SER A 333 -11.29 -7.73 21.30
CA SER A 333 -11.60 -6.35 20.93
C SER A 333 -10.43 -5.67 20.23
N ALA A 334 -10.75 -4.84 19.23
CA ALA A 334 -9.82 -3.82 18.76
C ALA A 334 -9.60 -2.76 19.84
N LYS A 335 -8.49 -2.03 19.77
CA LYS A 335 -8.35 -0.81 20.57
C LYS A 335 -9.27 0.28 20.01
N ARG A 336 -10.03 0.93 20.90
CA ARG A 336 -10.82 2.11 20.55
C ARG A 336 -9.93 3.35 20.54
N GLN A 337 -10.10 4.22 19.54
CA GLN A 337 -9.51 5.55 19.59
C GLN A 337 -10.36 6.44 20.52
N VAL A 338 -9.69 7.00 21.53
CA VAL A 338 -10.24 7.92 22.52
C VAL A 338 -9.30 9.13 22.59
N GLN A 339 -9.85 10.33 22.74
CA GLN A 339 -9.14 11.62 22.54
C GLN A 339 -7.88 11.79 23.42
N ASP A 340 -7.89 11.26 24.64
CA ASP A 340 -6.78 11.31 25.60
C ASP A 340 -5.97 10.00 25.67
N GLN A 341 -6.26 9.02 24.80
CA GLN A 341 -5.61 7.71 24.78
C GLN A 341 -5.25 7.29 23.35
N LEU A 342 -4.67 8.19 22.56
CA LEU A 342 -4.50 7.98 21.12
C LEU A 342 -3.57 6.80 20.81
N LEU A 343 -2.29 6.86 21.18
CA LEU A 343 -1.31 5.79 20.92
C LEU A 343 -0.67 5.28 22.22
N ASN A 344 -0.60 3.95 22.33
CA ASN A 344 0.02 3.28 23.47
C ASN A 344 1.56 3.33 23.43
N GLU A 345 2.19 3.05 24.57
CA GLU A 345 3.65 3.14 24.74
C GLU A 345 4.45 2.18 23.83
N GLU A 346 3.87 1.08 23.37
CA GLU A 346 4.53 0.17 22.42
C GLU A 346 4.86 0.88 21.10
N LEU A 347 4.05 1.87 20.73
CA LEU A 347 4.20 2.65 19.50
C LEU A 347 4.89 3.99 19.70
N THR A 348 4.80 4.60 20.88
CA THR A 348 5.41 5.93 21.15
C THR A 348 6.79 5.85 21.80
N GLU A 349 7.10 4.75 22.49
CA GLU A 349 8.35 4.59 23.25
C GLU A 349 9.16 3.35 22.86
N LYS A 350 8.54 2.33 22.25
CA LYS A 350 9.18 1.04 21.96
C LYS A 350 9.10 0.64 20.49
N LEU A 351 8.80 1.56 19.57
CA LEU A 351 8.77 1.24 18.15
C LEU A 351 10.17 0.83 17.67
N PHE A 352 10.27 -0.37 17.11
CA PHE A 352 11.55 -0.97 16.72
C PHE A 352 12.15 -0.38 15.43
N VAL A 353 13.49 -0.30 15.36
CA VAL A 353 14.27 0.04 14.16
C VAL A 353 15.20 -1.11 13.79
N LEU A 354 15.16 -1.54 12.53
CA LEU A 354 16.05 -2.61 12.01
C LEU A 354 17.55 -2.26 12.05
N SER A 355 17.90 -0.99 12.24
CA SER A 355 19.24 -0.43 12.01
C SER A 355 19.89 0.25 13.22
N ASP A 356 19.21 0.42 14.37
CA ASP A 356 19.74 1.11 15.56
C ASP A 356 19.26 0.49 16.87
N ASN A 357 20.04 0.65 17.95
CA ASN A 357 19.65 0.27 19.32
C ASN A 357 18.63 1.24 19.97
N GLY A 358 18.11 2.21 19.21
CA GLY A 358 17.14 3.20 19.70
C GLY A 358 15.70 2.80 19.39
N SER A 359 14.76 3.27 20.19
CA SER A 359 13.34 3.21 19.89
C SER A 359 12.87 4.46 19.16
N LEU A 360 11.87 4.30 18.30
CA LEU A 360 11.18 5.40 17.62
C LEU A 360 9.82 5.68 18.27
N ASP A 361 9.27 6.83 17.88
CA ASP A 361 7.93 7.27 18.25
C ASP A 361 7.09 7.40 16.97
N LEU A 362 6.15 6.48 16.76
CA LEU A 362 5.30 6.45 15.57
C LEU A 362 4.44 7.71 15.43
N ALA A 363 3.97 8.29 16.54
CA ALA A 363 3.19 9.53 16.52
C ALA A 363 4.05 10.70 16.04
N SER A 364 5.25 10.84 16.60
CA SER A 364 6.23 11.85 16.16
C SER A 364 6.55 11.69 14.67
N LEU A 365 6.72 10.45 14.20
CA LEU A 365 6.97 10.17 12.79
C LEU A 365 5.79 10.57 11.90
N ASN A 366 4.55 10.33 12.29
CA ASN A 366 3.37 10.72 11.51
C ASN A 366 3.24 12.24 11.40
N LEU A 367 3.38 12.96 12.52
CA LEU A 367 3.37 14.42 12.54
C LEU A 367 4.48 14.99 11.65
N GLN A 368 5.71 14.48 11.82
CA GLN A 368 6.85 14.94 11.03
C GLN A 368 6.69 14.59 9.54
N ARG A 369 6.13 13.41 9.22
CA ARG A 369 5.85 12.99 7.84
C ARG A 369 4.81 13.87 7.18
N GLY A 370 3.78 14.31 7.92
CA GLY A 370 2.81 15.29 7.43
C GLY A 370 3.48 16.60 7.00
N ARG A 371 4.41 17.10 7.81
CA ARG A 371 5.20 18.31 7.51
C ARG A 371 6.15 18.10 6.32
N ASP A 372 6.83 16.94 6.26
CA ASP A 372 7.70 16.48 5.16
C ASP A 372 6.96 16.38 3.82
N HIS A 373 5.71 15.91 3.84
CA HIS A 373 4.88 15.81 2.65
C HIS A 373 4.21 17.14 2.24
N GLY A 374 4.43 18.20 3.02
CA GLY A 374 3.86 19.52 2.79
C GLY A 374 2.33 19.50 2.90
N LEU A 375 1.77 18.76 3.86
CA LEU A 375 0.33 18.77 4.09
C LEU A 375 -0.11 20.15 4.63
N PRO A 376 -1.18 20.75 4.06
CA PRO A 376 -1.84 21.91 4.66
C PRO A 376 -2.35 21.64 6.09
N GLY A 377 -2.65 22.72 6.80
CA GLY A 377 -3.11 22.66 8.19
C GLY A 377 -4.51 22.05 8.31
N TYR A 378 -4.90 21.69 9.53
CA TYR A 378 -6.19 21.09 9.85
C TYR A 378 -7.40 21.84 9.25
N ASN A 379 -7.45 23.17 9.40
CA ASN A 379 -8.56 23.97 8.89
C ASN A 379 -8.66 24.03 7.37
N ASP A 380 -7.54 23.97 6.64
CA ASP A 380 -7.56 23.93 5.17
C ASP A 380 -8.29 22.67 4.68
N TRP A 381 -8.09 21.54 5.38
CA TRP A 381 -8.77 20.29 5.08
C TRP A 381 -10.21 20.25 5.57
N ARG A 382 -10.53 20.93 6.69
CA ARG A 382 -11.93 21.13 7.10
C ARG A 382 -12.70 21.90 6.04
N GLU A 383 -12.14 23.00 5.53
CA GLU A 383 -12.76 23.79 4.46
C GLU A 383 -12.92 22.97 3.16
N PHE A 384 -11.91 22.19 2.77
CA PHE A 384 -12.01 21.26 1.63
C PHE A 384 -13.20 20.29 1.76
N CYS A 385 -13.50 19.86 2.99
CA CYS A 385 -14.62 18.98 3.29
C CYS A 385 -15.95 19.71 3.53
N GLY A 386 -15.99 21.03 3.38
CA GLY A 386 -17.17 21.85 3.66
C GLY A 386 -17.51 21.95 5.15
N LEU A 387 -16.55 21.66 6.04
CA LEU A 387 -16.70 21.75 7.49
C LEU A 387 -16.34 23.17 7.97
N PRO A 388 -16.95 23.66 9.06
CA PRO A 388 -16.63 24.96 9.62
C PRO A 388 -15.16 25.07 10.01
N LYS A 389 -14.56 26.22 9.71
CA LYS A 389 -13.24 26.61 10.19
C LYS A 389 -13.31 26.93 11.68
N LEU A 390 -12.30 26.50 12.44
CA LEU A 390 -12.23 26.69 13.89
C LEU A 390 -11.17 27.76 14.18
N GLU A 391 -11.49 28.82 14.90
CA GLU A 391 -10.54 29.93 15.16
C GLU A 391 -10.13 30.00 16.63
N THR A 392 -10.96 29.47 17.53
CA THR A 392 -10.78 29.55 18.98
C THR A 392 -10.85 28.18 19.66
N GLU A 393 -10.41 28.12 20.93
CA GLU A 393 -10.59 26.94 21.78
C GLU A 393 -12.07 26.57 21.95
N THR A 394 -12.94 27.57 22.06
CA THR A 394 -14.39 27.36 22.11
C THR A 394 -14.90 26.67 20.85
N ASP A 395 -14.37 27.03 19.68
CA ASP A 395 -14.73 26.35 18.43
C ASP A 395 -14.22 24.91 18.41
N LEU A 396 -12.99 24.66 18.89
CA LEU A 396 -12.47 23.30 19.05
C LEU A 396 -13.36 22.43 19.95
N ASN A 397 -13.86 23.00 21.05
CA ASN A 397 -14.77 22.32 21.97
C ASN A 397 -16.13 21.95 21.34
N THR A 398 -16.47 22.47 20.16
CA THR A 398 -17.68 22.05 19.42
C THR A 398 -17.50 20.75 18.63
N VAL A 399 -16.25 20.32 18.41
CA VAL A 399 -15.91 19.13 17.61
C VAL A 399 -15.03 18.12 18.35
N ILE A 400 -14.50 18.50 19.51
CA ILE A 400 -13.69 17.68 20.41
C ILE A 400 -14.32 17.79 21.80
N ASN A 401 -14.98 16.72 22.27
CA ASN A 401 -15.64 16.73 23.57
C ASN A 401 -14.67 16.88 24.77
N ASN A 402 -13.44 16.36 24.68
CA ASN A 402 -12.49 16.44 25.78
C ASN A 402 -11.79 17.81 25.84
N GLN A 403 -12.27 18.65 26.75
CA GLN A 403 -11.72 20.00 26.96
C GLN A 403 -10.25 20.02 27.38
N GLN A 404 -9.77 19.01 28.11
CA GLN A 404 -8.34 18.95 28.47
C GLN A 404 -7.46 18.74 27.24
N VAL A 405 -7.98 18.04 26.22
CA VAL A 405 -7.27 17.84 24.96
C VAL A 405 -7.24 19.13 24.15
N THR A 406 -8.35 19.88 24.09
CA THR A 406 -8.40 21.17 23.37
C THR A 406 -7.52 22.22 24.04
N GLU A 407 -7.52 22.31 25.38
CA GLU A 407 -6.62 23.16 26.17
C GLU A 407 -5.16 22.87 25.83
N LYS A 408 -4.74 21.60 25.87
CA LYS A 408 -3.36 21.19 25.53
C LYS A 408 -3.00 21.47 24.06
N ILE A 409 -3.94 21.29 23.14
CA ILE A 409 -3.75 21.63 21.73
C ILE A 409 -3.50 23.13 21.59
N MET A 410 -4.28 23.97 22.25
CA MET A 410 -4.14 25.42 22.20
C MET A 410 -2.91 25.93 22.94
N GLU A 411 -2.48 25.26 24.02
CA GLU A 411 -1.21 25.52 24.70
C GLU A 411 -0.03 25.31 23.73
N LEU A 412 -0.07 24.28 22.89
CA LEU A 412 1.04 23.90 22.00
C LEU A 412 1.02 24.58 20.63
N TYR A 413 -0.16 24.67 20.00
CA TYR A 413 -0.29 25.19 18.63
C TYR A 413 -0.71 26.66 18.57
N HIS A 414 -1.29 27.19 19.64
CA HIS A 414 -1.84 28.55 19.82
C HIS A 414 -2.93 29.00 18.83
N ASN A 415 -3.01 28.37 17.65
CA ASN A 415 -3.97 28.68 16.61
C ASN A 415 -4.40 27.38 15.91
N PRO A 416 -5.72 27.11 15.75
CA PRO A 416 -6.17 25.86 15.14
C PRO A 416 -5.71 25.64 13.69
N ASN A 417 -5.39 26.70 12.94
CA ASN A 417 -4.82 26.60 11.59
C ASN A 417 -3.43 25.94 11.58
N ASN A 418 -2.71 25.96 12.70
CA ASN A 418 -1.39 25.37 12.82
C ASN A 418 -1.42 23.86 13.07
N ILE A 419 -2.55 23.31 13.51
CA ILE A 419 -2.69 21.90 13.90
C ILE A 419 -2.32 21.00 12.71
N ASP A 420 -1.42 20.05 12.95
CA ASP A 420 -1.08 19.03 11.96
C ASP A 420 -2.32 18.17 11.69
N VAL A 421 -2.72 18.02 10.43
CA VAL A 421 -4.01 17.40 10.05
C VAL A 421 -4.19 15.97 10.57
N TRP A 422 -3.11 15.20 10.75
CA TRP A 422 -3.18 13.86 11.34
C TRP A 422 -3.70 13.89 12.78
N LEU A 423 -3.20 14.82 13.61
CA LEU A 423 -3.69 15.01 14.98
C LEU A 423 -5.13 15.56 14.94
N GLY A 424 -5.37 16.59 14.13
CA GLY A 424 -6.67 17.25 14.05
C GLY A 424 -7.81 16.28 13.71
N GLY A 425 -7.63 15.43 12.71
CA GLY A 425 -8.62 14.42 12.34
C GLY A 425 -8.76 13.25 13.33
N LEU A 426 -7.72 12.95 14.12
CA LEU A 426 -7.78 11.91 15.16
C LEU A 426 -8.56 12.34 16.40
N VAL A 427 -8.55 13.63 16.74
CA VAL A 427 -9.21 14.11 17.97
C VAL A 427 -10.66 14.50 17.77
N GLU A 428 -11.15 14.60 16.53
CA GLU A 428 -12.58 14.84 16.26
C GLU A 428 -13.45 13.73 16.85
N ASP A 429 -14.62 14.12 17.38
CA ASP A 429 -15.62 13.15 17.84
C ASP A 429 -16.08 12.25 16.70
N PHE A 430 -16.28 10.96 16.99
CA PHE A 430 -16.76 10.00 16.00
C PHE A 430 -18.15 10.33 15.48
N LEU A 431 -18.34 10.11 14.18
CA LEU A 431 -19.67 10.01 13.60
C LEU A 431 -20.42 8.77 14.17
N PRO A 432 -21.75 8.80 14.25
CA PRO A 432 -22.53 7.65 14.69
C PRO A 432 -22.22 6.38 13.87
N GLY A 433 -21.88 5.29 14.57
CA GLY A 433 -21.53 4.01 13.93
C GLY A 433 -20.17 3.98 13.23
N ALA A 434 -19.38 5.05 13.31
CA ALA A 434 -18.06 5.17 12.69
C ALA A 434 -16.91 4.92 13.67
N ARG A 435 -15.68 4.94 13.14
CA ARG A 435 -14.40 5.00 13.89
C ARG A 435 -13.52 6.16 13.43
N THR A 436 -14.15 7.16 12.81
CA THR A 436 -13.50 8.41 12.41
C THR A 436 -14.45 9.58 12.64
N GLY A 437 -13.87 10.76 12.86
CA GLY A 437 -14.60 12.03 12.85
C GLY A 437 -14.95 12.50 11.44
N PRO A 438 -15.75 13.58 11.31
CA PRO A 438 -16.21 14.14 10.04
C PRO A 438 -15.12 14.36 9.00
N LEU A 439 -13.94 14.86 9.39
CA LEU A 439 -12.86 15.18 8.46
C LEU A 439 -12.28 13.93 7.80
N PHE A 440 -11.93 12.92 8.59
CA PHE A 440 -11.38 11.68 8.06
C PHE A 440 -12.44 10.87 7.33
N ALA A 441 -13.71 10.89 7.77
CA ALA A 441 -14.80 10.28 7.02
C ALA A 441 -14.94 10.87 5.60
N CYS A 442 -14.83 12.20 5.47
CA CYS A 442 -14.82 12.89 4.18
C CYS A 442 -13.63 12.49 3.30
N ILE A 443 -12.40 12.53 3.82
CA ILE A 443 -11.18 12.26 3.05
C ILE A 443 -11.14 10.79 2.61
N ILE A 444 -11.38 9.87 3.54
CA ILE A 444 -11.42 8.43 3.26
C ILE A 444 -12.55 8.12 2.27
N GLY A 445 -13.76 8.64 2.51
CA GLY A 445 -14.91 8.44 1.62
C GLY A 445 -14.64 8.88 0.18
N LYS A 446 -14.10 10.10 0.01
CA LYS A 446 -13.74 10.63 -1.32
C LYS A 446 -12.66 9.78 -2.01
N GLN A 447 -11.63 9.34 -1.29
CA GLN A 447 -10.56 8.51 -1.88
C GLN A 447 -11.08 7.15 -2.30
N MET A 448 -11.86 6.47 -1.44
CA MET A 448 -12.40 5.15 -1.73
C MET A 448 -13.41 5.20 -2.88
N LYS A 449 -14.20 6.27 -3.00
CA LYS A 449 -15.04 6.50 -4.18
C LYS A 449 -14.21 6.66 -5.45
N ALA A 450 -13.14 7.44 -5.41
CA ALA A 450 -12.27 7.64 -6.58
C ALA A 450 -11.60 6.33 -7.01
N LEU A 451 -11.13 5.52 -6.05
CA LEU A 451 -10.57 4.18 -6.31
C LEU A 451 -11.60 3.23 -6.94
N ARG A 452 -12.87 3.27 -6.49
CA ARG A 452 -13.94 2.42 -7.02
C ARG A 452 -14.40 2.87 -8.40
N ASP A 453 -14.76 4.14 -8.54
CA ASP A 453 -15.43 4.68 -9.73
C ASP A 453 -14.43 4.92 -10.87
N GLY A 454 -13.15 5.18 -10.56
CA GLY A 454 -12.06 5.34 -11.53
C GLY A 454 -11.36 4.03 -11.92
N ASP A 455 -11.85 2.88 -11.47
CA ASP A 455 -11.26 1.57 -11.77
C ASP A 455 -12.05 0.83 -12.86
N ARG A 456 -11.47 0.76 -14.07
CA ARG A 456 -12.06 0.07 -15.23
C ARG A 456 -12.32 -1.42 -14.97
N PHE A 457 -11.57 -2.02 -14.06
CA PHE A 457 -11.66 -3.43 -13.70
C PHE A 457 -12.37 -3.67 -12.37
N TRP A 458 -13.06 -2.66 -11.81
CA TRP A 458 -13.89 -2.83 -10.63
C TRP A 458 -14.83 -4.03 -10.81
N TRP A 459 -14.91 -4.91 -9.82
CA TRP A 459 -15.57 -6.21 -9.99
C TRP A 459 -17.07 -6.14 -10.35
N GLU A 460 -17.76 -5.05 -10.00
CA GLU A 460 -19.16 -4.83 -10.39
C GLU A 460 -19.31 -4.22 -11.78
N ASN A 461 -18.23 -3.68 -12.37
CA ASN A 461 -18.27 -3.05 -13.68
C ASN A 461 -18.68 -4.07 -14.76
N ASP A 462 -19.32 -3.56 -15.80
CA ASP A 462 -19.78 -4.39 -16.90
C ASP A 462 -18.59 -5.02 -17.63
N ASN A 463 -18.77 -6.26 -18.08
CA ASN A 463 -17.77 -7.05 -18.82
C ASN A 463 -16.50 -7.45 -18.04
N VAL A 464 -16.42 -7.17 -16.73
CA VAL A 464 -15.33 -7.70 -15.88
C VAL A 464 -15.65 -9.12 -15.44
N PHE A 465 -16.85 -9.33 -14.88
CA PHE A 465 -17.38 -10.64 -14.49
C PHE A 465 -18.78 -10.83 -15.07
N THR A 466 -19.18 -12.08 -15.34
CA THR A 466 -20.56 -12.41 -15.68
C THR A 466 -21.49 -12.27 -14.48
N GLU A 467 -22.81 -12.16 -14.68
CA GLU A 467 -23.75 -12.06 -13.55
C GLU A 467 -23.73 -13.30 -12.64
N ALA A 468 -23.47 -14.49 -13.20
CA ALA A 468 -23.26 -15.71 -12.42
C ALA A 468 -22.02 -15.60 -11.53
N GLN A 469 -20.90 -15.11 -12.09
CA GLN A 469 -19.68 -14.86 -11.32
C GLN A 469 -19.88 -13.78 -10.25
N LYS A 470 -20.55 -12.66 -10.57
CA LYS A 470 -20.88 -11.61 -9.59
C LYS A 470 -21.78 -12.13 -8.48
N HIS A 471 -22.72 -13.02 -8.77
CA HIS A 471 -23.56 -13.66 -7.74
C HIS A 471 -22.72 -14.48 -6.75
N GLU A 472 -21.74 -15.24 -7.23
CA GLU A 472 -20.84 -16.02 -6.38
C GLU A 472 -19.85 -15.13 -5.62
N LEU A 473 -19.29 -14.09 -6.25
CA LEU A 473 -18.41 -13.12 -5.58
C LEU A 473 -19.08 -12.41 -4.39
N ARG A 474 -20.39 -12.12 -4.47
CA ARG A 474 -21.15 -11.50 -3.37
C ARG A 474 -21.21 -12.36 -2.11
N LYS A 475 -21.03 -13.68 -2.21
CA LYS A 475 -21.04 -14.61 -1.07
C LYS A 475 -19.72 -14.62 -0.29
N HIS A 476 -18.64 -14.16 -0.92
CA HIS A 476 -17.30 -14.18 -0.34
C HIS A 476 -17.21 -13.33 0.93
N SER A 477 -16.48 -13.79 1.95
CA SER A 477 -16.28 -13.12 3.24
C SER A 477 -14.89 -13.41 3.81
N LEU A 478 -14.37 -12.53 4.68
CA LEU A 478 -13.09 -12.76 5.35
C LEU A 478 -13.13 -14.03 6.23
N SER A 479 -14.26 -14.30 6.88
CA SER A 479 -14.48 -15.53 7.64
C SER A 479 -14.33 -16.78 6.76
N ARG A 480 -14.86 -16.76 5.53
CA ARG A 480 -14.68 -17.87 4.59
C ARG A 480 -13.23 -18.04 4.16
N VAL A 481 -12.51 -16.95 3.91
CA VAL A 481 -11.07 -16.98 3.60
C VAL A 481 -10.29 -17.67 4.72
N ILE A 482 -10.61 -17.32 5.98
CA ILE A 482 -9.97 -17.95 7.15
C ILE A 482 -10.28 -19.45 7.19
N CYS A 483 -11.54 -19.84 7.02
CA CYS A 483 -11.96 -21.25 7.00
C CYS A 483 -11.24 -22.08 5.93
N GLU A 484 -11.03 -21.54 4.72
CA GLU A 484 -10.44 -22.28 3.60
C GLU A 484 -8.92 -22.36 3.64
N ASN A 485 -8.25 -21.48 4.41
CA ASN A 485 -6.79 -21.31 4.37
C ASN A 485 -6.09 -21.54 5.71
N THR A 486 -6.80 -22.01 6.74
CA THR A 486 -6.27 -22.21 8.10
C THR A 486 -6.81 -23.49 8.74
N GLY A 487 -6.29 -23.87 9.91
CA GLY A 487 -6.82 -24.97 10.71
C GLY A 487 -7.96 -24.56 11.66
N ILE A 488 -8.51 -23.34 11.53
CA ILE A 488 -9.62 -22.85 12.36
C ILE A 488 -10.95 -23.40 11.83
N SER A 489 -11.71 -24.07 12.71
CA SER A 489 -12.99 -24.70 12.37
C SER A 489 -14.22 -23.85 12.70
N GLU A 490 -14.09 -22.84 13.55
CA GLU A 490 -15.20 -22.00 14.00
C GLU A 490 -14.81 -20.52 13.87
N VAL A 491 -15.68 -19.70 13.27
CA VAL A 491 -15.41 -18.29 13.01
C VAL A 491 -16.68 -17.47 13.18
N PRO A 492 -16.61 -16.18 13.52
CA PRO A 492 -17.78 -15.31 13.47
C PRO A 492 -18.25 -15.13 12.02
N VAL A 493 -19.55 -14.88 11.82
CA VAL A 493 -20.12 -14.65 10.48
C VAL A 493 -19.52 -13.40 9.81
N ASP A 494 -19.33 -12.33 10.58
CA ASP A 494 -18.60 -11.12 10.19
C ASP A 494 -17.31 -11.04 11.00
N ALA A 495 -16.17 -11.36 10.39
CA ALA A 495 -14.85 -11.36 11.03
C ALA A 495 -14.55 -10.06 11.78
N PHE A 496 -15.07 -8.91 11.33
CA PHE A 496 -14.80 -7.61 11.92
C PHE A 496 -15.63 -7.31 13.17
N GLN A 497 -16.74 -8.01 13.40
CA GLN A 497 -17.58 -7.79 14.57
C GLN A 497 -17.01 -8.54 15.76
N LEU A 498 -17.04 -7.89 16.92
CA LEU A 498 -16.69 -8.52 18.17
C LEU A 498 -17.78 -9.55 18.54
N GLY A 499 -17.40 -10.83 18.55
CA GLY A 499 -18.25 -11.92 18.99
C GLY A 499 -17.72 -12.59 20.26
N LYS A 500 -18.59 -13.24 21.02
CA LYS A 500 -18.24 -14.11 22.14
C LYS A 500 -18.23 -15.56 21.70
N PHE A 501 -17.13 -16.25 21.94
CA PHE A 501 -17.06 -17.68 21.73
C PHE A 501 -17.66 -18.42 22.94
N PRO A 502 -18.50 -19.46 22.74
CA PRO A 502 -18.89 -20.03 21.45
C PRO A 502 -20.15 -19.42 20.82
N GLU A 503 -20.89 -18.55 21.51
CA GLU A 503 -22.26 -18.16 21.11
C GLU A 503 -22.36 -17.47 19.74
N ASP A 504 -21.39 -16.63 19.39
CA ASP A 504 -21.38 -15.82 18.17
C ASP A 504 -20.50 -16.44 17.06
N PHE A 505 -20.00 -17.67 17.26
CA PHE A 505 -19.10 -18.37 16.35
C PHE A 505 -19.82 -19.54 15.67
N ASN A 506 -19.62 -19.67 14.36
CA ASN A 506 -20.20 -20.72 13.54
C ASN A 506 -19.14 -21.66 13.00
N HIS A 507 -19.46 -22.95 12.92
CA HIS A 507 -18.63 -23.92 12.21
C HIS A 507 -18.43 -23.51 10.74
N CYS A 508 -17.22 -23.70 10.22
CA CYS A 508 -16.82 -23.28 8.87
C CYS A 508 -17.69 -23.86 7.74
N ASP A 509 -18.29 -25.03 7.95
CA ASP A 509 -19.24 -25.65 7.00
C ASP A 509 -20.51 -24.80 6.82
N ASN A 510 -20.87 -23.98 7.81
CA ASN A 510 -22.03 -23.10 7.77
C ASN A 510 -21.70 -21.70 7.23
N ILE A 511 -20.42 -21.41 6.95
CA ILE A 511 -20.00 -20.14 6.33
C ILE A 511 -20.09 -20.28 4.81
N PRO A 512 -20.91 -19.45 4.13
CA PRO A 512 -21.10 -19.56 2.68
C PRO A 512 -19.78 -19.48 1.90
N GLY A 513 -19.56 -20.47 1.03
CA GLY A 513 -18.47 -20.52 0.06
C GLY A 513 -18.87 -20.00 -1.32
N MET A 514 -17.87 -19.82 -2.18
CA MET A 514 -18.06 -19.45 -3.59
C MET A 514 -18.13 -20.71 -4.46
N ASN A 515 -19.11 -20.81 -5.35
CA ASN A 515 -19.13 -21.89 -6.34
C ASN A 515 -18.32 -21.51 -7.60
N LEU A 516 -17.16 -22.15 -7.77
CA LEU A 516 -16.25 -21.88 -8.89
C LEU A 516 -16.70 -22.48 -10.23
N GLU A 517 -17.79 -23.26 -10.29
CA GLU A 517 -18.38 -23.69 -11.58
C GLU A 517 -18.80 -22.49 -12.44
N ALA A 518 -19.09 -21.32 -11.84
CA ALA A 518 -19.37 -20.09 -12.57
C ALA A 518 -18.19 -19.57 -13.42
N TRP A 519 -16.97 -20.09 -13.20
CA TRP A 519 -15.77 -19.80 -14.01
C TRP A 519 -15.43 -20.90 -15.01
N ARG A 520 -16.23 -21.96 -15.09
CA ARG A 520 -16.00 -23.03 -16.05
C ARG A 520 -16.18 -22.51 -17.47
N GLU A 521 -15.09 -22.47 -18.23
CA GLU A 521 -15.11 -22.13 -19.64
C GLU A 521 -15.53 -23.38 -20.46
N ILE A 522 -16.58 -23.24 -21.28
CA ILE A 522 -16.97 -24.27 -22.26
C ILE A 522 -16.41 -23.82 -23.61
N HIS A 523 -15.38 -24.52 -24.08
CA HIS A 523 -14.84 -24.27 -25.42
C HIS A 523 -15.76 -24.94 -26.45
N GLU A 524 -16.52 -24.16 -27.20
CA GLU A 524 -17.07 -24.64 -28.46
C GLU A 524 -15.91 -24.77 -29.44
N GLU A 525 -15.53 -26.00 -29.77
CA GLU A 525 -14.60 -26.26 -30.85
C GLU A 525 -15.15 -25.61 -32.13
N VAL A 526 -14.52 -24.53 -32.57
CA VAL A 526 -14.79 -24.01 -33.91
C VAL A 526 -14.18 -25.03 -34.87
N GLU A 527 -15.01 -25.93 -35.42
CA GLU A 527 -14.61 -27.07 -36.26
C GLU A 527 -13.54 -26.71 -37.32
N THR A 528 -13.53 -25.45 -37.79
CA THR A 528 -12.59 -24.97 -38.81
C THR A 528 -11.16 -24.70 -38.34
N CYS A 529 -10.92 -24.40 -37.06
CA CYS A 529 -9.59 -23.99 -36.57
C CYS A 529 -8.88 -25.05 -35.73
N GLY A 530 -9.62 -26.00 -35.14
CA GLY A 530 -9.07 -27.03 -34.26
C GLY A 530 -8.35 -26.47 -33.03
N THR A 531 -7.73 -27.35 -32.24
CA THR A 531 -6.97 -26.94 -31.05
C THR A 531 -5.66 -26.22 -31.44
N PRO A 532 -5.34 -25.06 -30.84
CA PRO A 532 -4.06 -24.38 -31.02
C PRO A 532 -2.89 -25.30 -30.63
N LYS A 533 -1.78 -25.14 -31.34
CA LYS A 533 -0.59 -25.94 -31.08
C LYS A 533 0.10 -25.46 -29.81
N SER A 534 0.39 -26.38 -28.90
CA SER A 534 1.24 -26.08 -27.74
C SER A 534 2.63 -25.60 -28.18
N VAL A 535 3.18 -24.63 -27.46
CA VAL A 535 4.53 -24.08 -27.69
C VAL A 535 5.44 -24.53 -26.55
N GLU A 536 6.63 -25.04 -26.87
CA GLU A 536 7.61 -25.46 -25.86
C GLU A 536 8.10 -24.25 -25.05
N ASN A 537 8.13 -24.31 -23.71
CA ASN A 537 8.45 -23.16 -22.85
C ASN A 537 7.53 -21.95 -23.10
N GLY A 538 6.28 -22.20 -23.48
CA GLY A 538 5.24 -21.20 -23.64
C GLY A 538 3.87 -21.78 -23.31
N ASP A 539 2.87 -20.91 -23.31
CA ASP A 539 1.47 -21.28 -23.09
C ASP A 539 0.57 -20.39 -23.96
N PHE A 540 -0.71 -20.74 -24.08
CA PHE A 540 -1.68 -19.93 -24.80
C PHE A 540 -3.02 -19.82 -24.09
N VAL A 541 -3.70 -18.69 -24.28
CA VAL A 541 -5.02 -18.40 -23.71
C VAL A 541 -6.01 -18.15 -24.83
N TYR A 542 -7.16 -18.82 -24.78
CA TYR A 542 -8.27 -18.52 -25.67
C TYR A 542 -8.93 -17.21 -25.27
N CYS A 543 -9.30 -16.43 -26.27
CA CYS A 543 -10.13 -15.28 -26.09
C CYS A 543 -11.16 -15.17 -27.21
N SER A 544 -12.44 -15.09 -26.84
CA SER A 544 -13.51 -14.80 -27.78
C SER A 544 -14.07 -13.39 -27.53
N GLU A 545 -13.78 -12.47 -28.45
CA GLU A 545 -14.36 -11.12 -28.45
C GLU A 545 -15.22 -10.96 -29.73
N PHE A 546 -16.48 -10.54 -29.57
CA PHE A 546 -17.42 -10.27 -30.67
C PHE A 546 -17.57 -11.43 -31.68
N GLY A 547 -17.54 -12.69 -31.21
CA GLY A 547 -17.66 -13.88 -32.05
C GLY A 547 -16.40 -14.26 -32.84
N LYS A 548 -15.27 -13.57 -32.61
CA LYS A 548 -13.96 -13.96 -33.15
C LYS A 548 -13.20 -14.75 -32.09
N SER A 549 -12.94 -16.03 -32.38
CA SER A 549 -12.06 -16.86 -31.57
C SER A 549 -10.61 -16.49 -31.85
N THR A 550 -9.94 -15.94 -30.85
CA THR A 550 -8.52 -15.57 -30.87
C THR A 550 -7.77 -16.38 -29.84
N VAL A 551 -6.47 -16.56 -30.05
CA VAL A 551 -5.56 -17.23 -29.12
C VAL A 551 -4.34 -16.37 -28.96
N ILE A 552 -3.94 -16.14 -27.71
CA ILE A 552 -2.78 -15.32 -27.37
C ILE A 552 -1.73 -16.21 -26.72
N TYR A 553 -0.55 -16.27 -27.32
CA TYR A 553 0.59 -17.03 -26.82
C TYR A 553 1.42 -16.20 -25.86
N SER A 554 2.10 -16.88 -24.95
CA SER A 554 3.03 -16.29 -23.99
C SER A 554 4.22 -17.23 -23.79
N CYS A 555 5.36 -16.68 -23.37
CA CYS A 555 6.55 -17.45 -23.04
C CYS A 555 6.70 -17.64 -21.53
N GLN A 556 7.27 -18.77 -21.14
CA GLN A 556 7.83 -18.94 -19.81
C GLN A 556 9.04 -18.03 -19.61
N TYR A 557 9.37 -17.75 -18.35
CA TYR A 557 10.46 -16.85 -17.99
C TYR A 557 11.82 -17.29 -18.60
N GLY A 558 12.54 -16.33 -19.19
CA GLY A 558 13.83 -16.57 -19.86
C GLY A 558 13.73 -16.72 -21.39
N PHE A 559 12.50 -16.82 -21.92
CA PHE A 559 12.22 -16.99 -23.33
C PHE A 559 11.50 -15.77 -23.94
N GLN A 560 11.59 -15.63 -25.25
CA GLN A 560 10.92 -14.61 -26.06
C GLN A 560 10.17 -15.28 -27.22
N LEU A 561 8.96 -14.78 -27.48
CA LEU A 561 8.17 -15.21 -28.62
C LEU A 561 8.80 -14.70 -29.93
N GLN A 562 8.95 -15.61 -30.89
CA GLN A 562 9.27 -15.32 -32.27
C GLN A 562 8.07 -15.69 -33.13
N GLY A 563 7.42 -14.67 -33.70
CA GLY A 563 6.18 -14.80 -34.46
C GLY A 563 5.10 -13.88 -33.92
N GLU A 564 3.88 -14.06 -34.40
CA GLU A 564 2.72 -13.32 -33.92
C GLU A 564 2.27 -13.85 -32.56
N GLU A 565 2.15 -12.93 -31.60
CA GLU A 565 1.66 -13.24 -30.24
C GLU A 565 0.19 -13.67 -30.27
N GLN A 566 -0.60 -13.10 -31.19
CA GLN A 566 -2.03 -13.31 -31.29
C GLN A 566 -2.40 -13.94 -32.64
N LEU A 567 -3.18 -15.02 -32.57
CA LEU A 567 -3.76 -15.71 -33.72
C LEU A 567 -5.27 -15.52 -33.70
N THR A 568 -5.87 -15.30 -34.86
CA THR A 568 -7.33 -15.19 -35.04
C THR A 568 -7.83 -16.36 -35.90
N CYS A 569 -8.87 -17.04 -35.41
CA CYS A 569 -9.55 -18.07 -36.17
C CYS A 569 -10.34 -17.45 -37.32
N THR A 570 -10.09 -17.91 -38.53
CA THR A 570 -10.78 -17.50 -39.76
C THR A 570 -11.52 -18.68 -40.37
N SER A 571 -12.29 -18.44 -41.44
CA SER A 571 -12.96 -19.50 -42.20
C SER A 571 -11.99 -20.51 -42.85
N LYS A 572 -10.68 -20.23 -42.86
CA LYS A 572 -9.62 -21.09 -43.42
C LYS A 572 -8.71 -21.72 -42.35
N GLY A 573 -9.05 -21.56 -41.07
CA GLY A 573 -8.17 -21.92 -39.95
C GLY A 573 -7.51 -20.69 -39.32
N TRP A 574 -6.47 -20.90 -38.51
CA TRP A 574 -5.69 -19.81 -37.88
C TRP A 574 -4.98 -18.96 -38.95
N ASP A 575 -5.06 -17.63 -38.80
CA ASP A 575 -4.45 -16.64 -39.71
C ASP A 575 -2.91 -16.69 -39.73
N PHE A 576 -2.28 -17.04 -38.61
CA PHE A 576 -0.84 -17.22 -38.49
C PHE A 576 -0.48 -18.62 -37.95
N GLN A 577 0.79 -19.00 -38.14
CA GLN A 577 1.36 -20.17 -37.48
C GLN A 577 1.64 -19.86 -36.01
N ALA A 578 1.52 -20.88 -35.15
CA ALA A 578 1.89 -20.75 -33.74
C ALA A 578 3.33 -20.26 -33.60
N PRO A 579 3.59 -19.26 -32.73
CA PRO A 579 4.93 -18.70 -32.55
C PRO A 579 5.88 -19.69 -31.87
N LEU A 580 7.18 -19.41 -31.95
CA LEU A 580 8.22 -20.16 -31.26
C LEU A 580 8.65 -19.43 -30.00
N SER A 581 8.80 -20.14 -28.89
CA SER A 581 9.40 -19.59 -27.65
C SER A 581 10.88 -19.94 -27.63
N THR A 582 11.74 -18.92 -27.77
CA THR A 582 13.20 -19.10 -27.88
C THR A 582 13.93 -18.43 -26.73
N MET A 583 15.03 -19.01 -26.26
CA MET A 583 15.81 -18.41 -25.17
C MET A 583 16.30 -17.00 -25.54
N SER A 584 16.09 -16.06 -24.63
CA SER A 584 16.54 -14.67 -24.82
C SER A 584 18.08 -14.60 -24.89
N ALA A 585 18.61 -14.02 -25.97
CA ALA A 585 20.05 -13.95 -26.25
C ALA A 585 20.88 -13.21 -25.18
N GLY A 586 20.23 -12.48 -24.26
CA GLY A 586 20.86 -11.76 -23.15
C GLY A 586 21.10 -12.56 -21.86
N GLN A 587 20.58 -13.80 -21.73
CA GLN A 587 20.75 -14.61 -20.52
C GLN A 587 21.87 -15.67 -20.60
N CYS A 588 22.45 -15.90 -21.80
CA CYS A 588 23.51 -16.88 -22.02
C CYS A 588 24.83 -16.63 -21.26
N LEU A 589 24.99 -15.51 -20.55
CA LEU A 589 26.17 -15.26 -19.71
C LEU A 589 25.98 -15.56 -18.22
N LYS A 590 24.79 -15.99 -17.75
CA LYS A 590 24.54 -16.16 -16.30
C LYS A 590 24.03 -17.52 -15.82
N MET A 591 23.80 -18.49 -16.70
CA MET A 591 23.39 -19.84 -16.28
C MET A 591 24.42 -20.88 -16.73
N LYS A 592 25.40 -21.16 -15.87
CA LYS A 592 25.95 -22.52 -15.80
C LYS A 592 25.00 -23.35 -14.93
N PRO A 593 24.55 -24.53 -15.37
CA PRO A 593 23.67 -25.37 -14.58
C PRO A 593 24.42 -25.83 -13.33
N CYS A 594 23.88 -25.51 -12.14
CA CYS A 594 24.22 -26.26 -10.94
C CYS A 594 23.79 -27.71 -11.18
N LYS A 595 24.76 -28.58 -11.43
CA LYS A 595 24.54 -30.03 -11.41
C LYS A 595 23.91 -30.39 -10.08
N LYS A 596 22.79 -31.12 -10.14
CA LYS A 596 22.21 -31.86 -9.02
C LYS A 596 23.33 -32.60 -8.29
N VAL A 597 23.59 -32.20 -7.05
CA VAL A 597 24.19 -33.06 -6.04
C VAL A 597 23.17 -33.10 -4.94
N ILE A 598 22.33 -34.14 -4.96
CA ILE A 598 21.58 -34.60 -3.80
C ILE A 598 22.60 -35.39 -2.98
N PRO A 599 22.95 -35.00 -1.75
CA PRO A 599 23.46 -35.94 -0.78
C PRO A 599 22.25 -36.54 -0.07
N GLU A 600 21.99 -37.81 -0.35
CA GLU A 600 21.24 -38.69 0.53
C GLU A 600 21.81 -38.60 1.96
N ALA A 601 21.02 -38.14 2.93
CA ALA A 601 21.10 -38.54 4.34
C ALA A 601 20.06 -37.74 5.14
N TYR A 602 18.93 -38.39 5.46
CA TYR A 602 18.43 -38.62 6.83
C TYR A 602 16.96 -39.07 6.74
N ILE A 603 16.80 -40.34 6.36
CA ILE A 603 15.69 -41.17 6.80
C ILE A 603 16.08 -41.67 8.20
N LEU A 604 15.39 -41.23 9.25
CA LEU A 604 15.15 -41.95 10.51
C LEU A 604 13.86 -41.32 11.08
N ARG A 605 12.67 -41.92 10.94
CA ARG A 605 12.10 -42.96 11.84
C ARG A 605 12.47 -42.74 13.31
N ASN A 606 11.67 -41.96 14.02
CA ASN A 606 10.63 -42.44 14.96
C ASN A 606 9.76 -41.27 15.41
#